data_AF-A0A258ZN30-F1
#
_entry.id   AF-A0A258ZN30-F1
#
_cell.length_a   1.000
_cell.length_b   1.000
_cell.length_c   1.000
_cell.angle_alpha   90.00
_cell.angle_beta   90.00
_cell.angle_gamma   90.00
#
_symmetry.space_group_name_H-M   'P 1'
#
loop_
_entity.id
_entity.type
_entity.pdbx_description
1 polymer ?
#
loop_
_entity_poly.entity_id
_entity_poly.type
_entity_poly.pdbx_seq_one_letter_code
_entity_poly.pdbx_strand_id
1 'polypeptide(L)'
;MSAECTAKELSAAQIVTLVRPIEPLALQYGTGNIKAYIFLDPKCPHSRDFLSMIYDSDKMRSIYRYYIFFYELKRLHSHDLIGTIYASAAPLQQTLGVMVGEKEIEEQKSFPSKINERIEAIEAVAEAIGVNKRPYLILKKELD
;
A
#
# COMPACT_ATOMS: atom_id res chain seq x y z
N MET A 1 24.34 -2.94 -32.21
CA MET A 1 24.84 -2.52 -30.88
C MET A 1 23.62 -2.28 -30.02
N SER A 2 23.34 -3.21 -29.11
CA SER A 2 22.16 -3.23 -28.26
C SER A 2 22.34 -2.20 -27.15
N ALA A 3 21.42 -1.24 -27.02
CA ALA A 3 21.38 -0.34 -25.88
C ALA A 3 20.81 -1.10 -24.68
N GLU A 4 21.68 -1.61 -23.81
CA GLU A 4 21.30 -2.03 -22.47
C GLU A 4 20.97 -0.76 -21.67
N CYS A 5 19.68 -0.40 -21.64
CA CYS A 5 19.16 0.56 -20.69
C CYS A 5 19.08 -0.13 -19.33
N THR A 6 20.21 -0.26 -18.64
CA THR A 6 20.24 -0.75 -17.26
C THR A 6 19.61 0.33 -16.37
N ALA A 7 18.31 0.21 -16.10
CA ALA A 7 17.67 0.95 -15.02
C ALA A 7 18.44 0.61 -13.74
N LYS A 8 19.14 1.59 -13.16
CA LYS A 8 19.94 1.40 -11.96
C LYS A 8 19.00 1.05 -10.81
N GLU A 9 19.05 -0.20 -10.36
CA GLU A 9 18.25 -0.65 -9.21
C GLU A 9 18.60 0.18 -7.98
N LEU A 10 17.58 0.69 -7.29
CA LEU A 10 17.75 1.48 -6.07
C LEU A 10 18.17 0.58 -4.91
N SER A 11 19.08 1.07 -4.07
CA SER A 11 19.39 0.42 -2.80
C SER A 11 18.21 0.53 -1.81
N ALA A 12 18.15 -0.38 -0.84
CA ALA A 12 17.13 -0.35 0.22
C ALA A 12 17.08 0.99 0.97
N ALA A 13 18.24 1.63 1.21
CA ALA A 13 18.32 2.94 1.86
C ALA A 13 17.69 4.06 1.00
N GLN A 14 17.89 4.01 -0.32
CA GLN A 14 17.26 4.96 -1.25
C GLN A 14 15.75 4.76 -1.31
N ILE A 15 15.29 3.51 -1.40
CA ILE A 15 13.86 3.17 -1.37
C ILE A 15 13.21 3.71 -0.09
N VAL A 16 13.80 3.44 1.07
CA VAL A 16 13.30 3.95 2.36
C VAL A 16 13.27 5.48 2.40
N THR A 17 14.26 6.15 1.79
CA THR A 17 14.31 7.62 1.74
C THR A 17 13.14 8.20 0.94
N LEU A 18 12.71 7.51 -0.12
CA LEU A 18 11.57 7.90 -0.96
C LEU A 18 10.22 7.57 -0.30
N VAL A 19 10.13 6.48 0.47
CA VAL A 19 8.88 6.07 1.13
C VAL A 19 8.61 6.84 2.42
N ARG A 20 9.64 7.22 3.18
CA ARG A 20 9.47 7.90 4.48
C ARG A 20 8.57 9.15 4.44
N PRO A 21 8.65 10.04 3.43
CA PRO A 21 7.77 11.21 3.34
C PRO A 21 6.27 10.89 3.24
N ILE A 22 5.91 9.75 2.62
CA ILE A 22 4.51 9.33 2.50
C ILE A 22 4.03 8.48 3.67
N GLU A 23 4.89 8.16 4.65
CA GLU A 23 4.54 7.36 5.84
C GLU A 23 3.26 7.87 6.57
N PRO A 24 3.02 9.19 6.75
CA PRO A 24 1.78 9.70 7.34
C PRO A 24 0.52 9.45 6.50
N LEU A 25 0.68 9.15 5.21
CA LEU A 25 -0.41 8.82 4.28
C LEU A 25 -0.77 7.33 4.33
N ALA A 26 -0.08 6.51 5.12
CA ALA A 26 -0.35 5.08 5.21
C ALA A 26 -1.58 4.78 6.07
N LEU A 27 -2.22 3.64 5.82
CA LEU A 27 -3.06 3.00 6.84
C LEU A 27 -2.14 2.16 7.73
N GLN A 28 -2.15 2.42 9.03
CA GLN A 28 -1.31 1.67 9.97
C GLN A 28 -2.05 0.44 10.49
N TYR A 29 -1.37 -0.70 10.51
CA TYR A 29 -1.92 -1.94 11.06
C TYR A 29 -0.85 -2.74 11.83
N GLY A 30 -1.20 -3.25 13.01
CA GLY A 30 -0.23 -3.88 13.92
C GLY A 30 0.53 -2.88 14.81
N THR A 31 1.30 -3.43 15.75
CA THR A 31 1.93 -2.68 16.85
C THR A 31 3.43 -2.94 16.98
N GLY A 32 3.99 -3.83 16.16
CA GLY A 32 5.40 -4.23 16.27
C GLY A 32 6.42 -3.12 15.99
N ASN A 33 7.70 -3.47 16.21
CA ASN A 33 8.83 -2.55 16.07
C ASN A 33 9.52 -2.65 14.69
N ILE A 34 9.15 -3.63 13.87
CA ILE A 34 9.65 -3.74 12.50
C ILE A 34 8.67 -3.02 11.57
N LYS A 35 9.12 -1.98 10.89
CA LYS A 35 8.30 -1.28 9.88
C LYS A 35 8.21 -2.11 8.61
N ALA A 36 6.99 -2.33 8.15
CA ALA A 36 6.70 -3.00 6.89
C ALA A 36 5.90 -2.04 6.00
N TYR A 37 6.54 -1.43 5.01
CA TYR A 37 5.84 -0.61 4.02
C TYR A 37 5.30 -1.53 2.94
N ILE A 38 3.99 -1.48 2.70
CA ILE A 38 3.32 -2.36 1.75
C ILE A 38 2.52 -1.57 0.73
N PHE A 39 2.70 -1.91 -0.54
CA PHE A 39 1.88 -1.39 -1.64
C PHE A 39 0.93 -2.49 -2.11
N LEU A 40 -0.37 -2.24 -1.99
CA LEU A 40 -1.44 -3.16 -2.30
C LEU A 40 -2.37 -2.59 -3.37
N ASP A 41 -3.09 -3.46 -4.06
CA ASP A 41 -4.27 -3.09 -4.83
C ASP A 41 -5.48 -3.84 -4.25
N PRO A 42 -6.59 -3.16 -3.89
CA PRO A 42 -7.73 -3.80 -3.23
C PRO A 42 -8.50 -4.80 -4.10
N LYS A 43 -8.38 -4.72 -5.44
CA LYS A 43 -8.95 -5.68 -6.39
C LYS A 43 -7.95 -6.79 -6.79
N CYS A 44 -6.69 -6.71 -6.37
CA CYS A 44 -5.68 -7.73 -6.68
C CYS A 44 -5.81 -8.94 -5.74
N PRO A 45 -6.05 -10.17 -6.25
CA PRO A 45 -6.20 -11.36 -5.41
C PRO A 45 -5.03 -11.59 -4.46
N HIS A 46 -3.78 -11.50 -4.97
CA HIS A 46 -2.60 -11.69 -4.12
C HIS A 46 -2.44 -10.62 -3.03
N SER A 47 -2.93 -9.40 -3.26
CA SER A 47 -2.94 -8.37 -2.21
C SER A 47 -3.97 -8.68 -1.13
N ARG A 48 -5.13 -9.23 -1.52
CA ARG A 48 -6.18 -9.70 -0.61
C ARG A 48 -5.72 -10.91 0.20
N ASP A 49 -5.11 -11.89 -0.44
CA ASP A 49 -4.52 -13.07 0.21
C ASP A 49 -3.48 -12.65 1.26
N PHE A 50 -2.57 -11.73 0.87
CA PHE A 50 -1.54 -11.22 1.76
C PHE A 50 -2.11 -10.47 2.97
N LEU A 51 -3.11 -9.62 2.76
CA LEU A 51 -3.74 -8.89 3.87
C LEU A 51 -4.54 -9.84 4.78
N SER A 52 -5.19 -10.86 4.23
CA SER A 52 -5.90 -11.89 5.00
C SER A 52 -4.92 -12.65 5.90
N MET A 53 -3.78 -13.08 5.35
CA MET A 53 -2.71 -13.71 6.11
C MET A 53 -2.23 -12.82 7.28
N ILE A 54 -2.06 -11.51 7.07
CA ILE A 54 -1.70 -10.56 8.14
C ILE A 54 -2.85 -10.42 9.15
N TYR A 55 -4.11 -10.37 8.69
CA TYR A 55 -5.32 -10.22 9.51
C TYR A 55 -5.59 -11.44 10.40
N ASP A 56 -5.22 -12.64 9.98
CA ASP A 56 -5.40 -13.86 10.77
C ASP A 56 -4.28 -14.09 11.79
N SER A 57 -3.16 -13.36 11.68
CA SER A 57 -1.97 -13.60 12.51
C SER A 57 -1.68 -12.44 13.46
N ASP A 58 -2.15 -12.54 14.71
CA ASP A 58 -1.76 -11.64 15.79
C ASP A 58 -0.24 -11.57 15.98
N LYS A 59 0.44 -12.71 15.82
CA LYS A 59 1.90 -12.79 15.90
C LYS A 59 2.58 -11.92 14.85
N MET A 60 2.09 -11.90 13.61
CA MET A 60 2.67 -11.00 12.60
C MET A 60 2.41 -9.54 12.95
N ARG A 61 1.22 -9.22 13.45
CA ARG A 61 0.89 -7.85 13.89
C ARG A 61 1.64 -7.38 15.14
N SER A 62 2.12 -8.29 15.98
CA SER A 62 2.96 -7.93 17.14
C SER A 62 4.45 -7.78 16.78
N ILE A 63 4.90 -8.43 15.70
CA ILE A 63 6.28 -8.30 15.19
C ILE A 63 6.42 -7.07 14.29
N TYR A 64 5.44 -6.85 13.42
CA TYR A 64 5.47 -5.82 12.39
C TYR A 64 4.44 -4.71 12.64
N ARG A 65 4.82 -3.48 12.30
CA ARG A 65 3.90 -2.36 12.09
C ARG A 65 3.81 -2.10 10.59
N TYR A 66 2.68 -2.44 10.01
CA TYR A 66 2.40 -2.32 8.60
C TYR A 66 1.95 -0.90 8.26
N TYR A 67 2.55 -0.34 7.22
CA TYR A 67 2.20 0.94 6.61
C TYR A 67 1.67 0.64 5.22
N ILE A 68 0.34 0.60 5.11
CA ILE A 68 -0.38 0.16 3.92
C ILE A 68 -0.66 1.34 3.01
N PHE A 69 -0.20 1.22 1.77
CA PHE A 69 -0.44 2.16 0.68
C PHE A 69 -1.21 1.45 -0.43
N PHE A 70 -2.27 2.08 -0.93
CA PHE A 70 -2.92 1.61 -2.15
C PHE A 70 -2.24 2.17 -3.39
N TYR A 71 -1.86 1.26 -4.30
CA TYR A 71 -1.30 1.58 -5.59
C TYR A 71 -1.90 0.69 -6.68
N GLU A 72 -2.79 1.30 -7.46
CA GLU A 72 -3.59 0.66 -8.49
C GLU A 72 -2.73 -0.06 -9.54
N LEU A 73 -3.08 -1.30 -9.86
CA LEU A 73 -2.76 -1.95 -11.11
C LEU A 73 -3.76 -1.46 -12.16
N LYS A 74 -3.31 -0.70 -13.16
CA LYS A 74 -4.19 -0.04 -14.15
C LYS A 74 -5.21 -0.98 -14.83
N ARG A 75 -4.88 -2.27 -14.98
CA ARG A 75 -5.78 -3.28 -15.55
C ARG A 75 -6.97 -3.68 -14.65
N LEU A 76 -6.94 -3.34 -13.36
CA LEU A 76 -7.98 -3.69 -12.39
C LEU A 76 -8.95 -2.53 -12.12
N HIS A 77 -8.62 -1.30 -12.55
CA HIS A 77 -9.47 -0.12 -12.39
C HIS A 77 -9.93 0.06 -10.93
N SER A 78 -8.96 0.07 -10.02
CA SER A 78 -9.18 0.12 -8.57
C SER A 78 -9.25 1.54 -8.02
N HIS A 79 -9.04 2.57 -8.84
CA HIS A 79 -8.96 3.97 -8.40
C HIS A 79 -10.17 4.41 -7.55
N ASP A 80 -11.40 4.21 -8.05
CA ASP A 80 -12.62 4.63 -7.36
C ASP A 80 -12.80 3.89 -6.03
N LEU A 81 -12.50 2.58 -6.00
CA LEU A 81 -12.49 1.79 -4.78
C LEU A 81 -11.46 2.31 -3.76
N ILE A 82 -10.24 2.63 -4.21
CA ILE A 82 -9.18 3.18 -3.35
C ILE A 82 -9.63 4.51 -2.74
N GLY A 83 -10.16 5.41 -3.57
CA GLY A 83 -10.67 6.70 -3.11
C GLY A 83 -11.82 6.54 -2.11
N THR A 84 -12.74 5.62 -2.37
CA THR A 84 -13.85 5.28 -1.47
C THR A 84 -13.35 4.79 -0.11
N ILE A 85 -12.34 3.91 -0.09
CA ILE A 85 -11.75 3.42 1.15
C ILE A 85 -11.10 4.56 1.94
N TYR A 86 -10.30 5.39 1.28
CA TYR A 86 -9.62 6.52 1.93
C TYR A 86 -10.57 7.63 2.39
N ALA A 87 -11.71 7.83 1.72
CA ALA A 87 -12.72 8.81 2.09
C ALA A 87 -13.60 8.36 3.27
N SER A 88 -13.55 7.07 3.66
CA SER A 88 -14.36 6.56 4.78
C SER A 88 -13.90 7.11 6.13
N ALA A 89 -14.82 7.17 7.10
CA ALA A 89 -14.50 7.60 8.46
C ALA A 89 -13.52 6.65 9.19
N ALA A 90 -13.42 5.39 8.74
CA ALA A 90 -12.56 4.37 9.30
C ALA A 90 -11.83 3.58 8.19
N PRO A 91 -10.85 4.19 7.50
CA PRO A 91 -10.25 3.61 6.29
C PRO A 91 -9.61 2.23 6.49
N LEU A 92 -9.00 1.98 7.64
CA LEU A 92 -8.42 0.67 7.94
C LEU A 92 -9.51 -0.40 8.08
N GLN A 93 -10.57 -0.12 8.83
CA GLN A 93 -11.69 -1.06 9.02
C GLN A 93 -12.40 -1.32 7.70
N GLN A 94 -12.59 -0.29 6.88
CA GLN A 94 -13.14 -0.42 5.53
C GLN A 94 -12.23 -1.28 4.64
N THR A 95 -10.90 -1.08 4.72
CA THR A 95 -9.91 -1.90 4.01
C THR A 95 -10.05 -3.38 4.39
N LEU A 96 -10.05 -3.69 5.69
CA LEU A 96 -10.19 -5.06 6.19
C LEU A 96 -11.53 -5.69 5.76
N GLY A 97 -12.63 -4.92 5.83
CA GLY A 97 -13.93 -5.37 5.36
C GLY A 97 -13.93 -5.72 3.86
N VAL A 98 -13.39 -4.84 3.01
CA VAL A 98 -13.38 -5.03 1.56
C VAL A 98 -12.44 -6.16 1.14
N MET A 99 -11.22 -6.15 1.67
CA MET A 99 -10.13 -7.01 1.18
C MET A 99 -10.07 -8.38 1.85
N VAL A 100 -10.55 -8.50 3.09
CA VAL A 100 -10.55 -9.76 3.87
C VAL A 100 -11.98 -10.27 4.04
N GLY A 101 -12.88 -9.43 4.53
CA GLY A 101 -14.27 -9.81 4.78
C GLY A 101 -15.16 -9.88 3.53
N GLU A 102 -14.60 -9.68 2.34
CA GLU A 102 -15.31 -9.67 1.04
C GLU A 102 -16.53 -8.75 1.00
N LYS A 103 -16.53 -7.69 1.82
CA LYS A 103 -17.60 -6.70 1.85
C LYS A 103 -17.65 -5.93 0.53
N GLU A 104 -18.76 -6.05 -0.19
CA GLU A 104 -19.06 -5.18 -1.31
C GLU A 104 -19.45 -3.78 -0.82
N ILE A 105 -18.89 -2.77 -1.47
CA ILE A 105 -19.16 -1.36 -1.15
C ILE A 105 -19.42 -0.60 -2.45
N GLU A 106 -20.30 0.38 -2.40
CA GLU A 106 -20.54 1.25 -3.55
C GLU A 106 -19.32 2.16 -3.77
N GLU A 107 -18.69 2.05 -4.93
CA GLU A 107 -17.55 2.88 -5.31
C GLU A 107 -18.03 4.30 -5.63
N GLN A 108 -17.51 5.27 -4.87
CA GLN A 108 -17.71 6.68 -5.15
C GLN A 108 -16.90 7.09 -6.38
N LYS A 109 -17.53 7.81 -7.31
CA LYS A 109 -16.86 8.36 -8.50
C LYS A 109 -16.19 9.71 -8.28
N SER A 110 -16.39 10.29 -7.09
CA SER A 110 -15.85 11.59 -6.72
C SER A 110 -15.59 11.62 -5.22
N PHE A 111 -14.43 12.12 -4.85
CA PHE A 111 -13.98 12.31 -3.48
C PHE A 111 -13.26 13.65 -3.35
N PRO A 112 -13.07 14.18 -2.13
CA PRO A 112 -12.37 15.45 -1.91
C PRO A 112 -10.97 15.47 -2.55
N SER A 113 -10.49 16.63 -3.00
CA SER A 113 -9.20 16.77 -3.68
C SER A 113 -8.03 16.15 -2.90
N LYS A 114 -8.06 16.28 -1.57
CA LYS A 114 -7.06 15.71 -0.65
C LYS A 114 -6.91 14.19 -0.78
N ILE A 115 -7.97 13.48 -1.18
CA ILE A 115 -7.91 12.02 -1.43
C ILE A 115 -7.18 11.75 -2.75
N ASN A 116 -7.44 12.52 -3.81
CA ASN A 116 -6.69 12.44 -5.06
C ASN A 116 -5.22 12.77 -4.86
N GLU A 117 -4.92 13.87 -4.18
CA GLU A 117 -3.55 14.29 -3.83
C GLU A 117 -2.81 13.19 -3.05
N ARG A 118 -3.51 12.49 -2.14
CA ARG A 118 -2.95 11.33 -1.42
C ARG A 118 -2.65 10.17 -2.37
N ILE A 119 -3.56 9.81 -3.27
CA ILE A 119 -3.39 8.72 -4.23
C ILE A 119 -2.22 9.03 -5.17
N GLU A 120 -2.16 10.25 -5.71
CA GLU A 120 -1.11 10.72 -6.62
C GLU A 120 0.26 10.75 -5.93
N ALA A 121 0.34 11.20 -4.68
CA ALA A 121 1.60 11.19 -3.92
C ALA A 121 2.14 9.78 -3.69
N ILE A 122 1.24 8.82 -3.43
CA ILE A 122 1.60 7.40 -3.28
C ILE A 122 2.04 6.80 -4.62
N GLU A 123 1.30 7.09 -5.70
CA GLU A 123 1.61 6.64 -7.07
C GLU A 123 2.99 7.13 -7.50
N ALA A 124 3.29 8.41 -7.32
CA ALA A 124 4.59 9.00 -7.66
C ALA A 124 5.77 8.30 -6.93
N VAL A 125 5.61 8.00 -5.64
CA VAL A 125 6.65 7.25 -4.90
C VAL A 125 6.75 5.81 -5.37
N ALA A 126 5.62 5.14 -5.60
CA ALA A 126 5.60 3.75 -6.04
C ALA A 126 6.26 3.58 -7.43
N GLU A 127 6.04 4.53 -8.34
CA GLU A 127 6.71 4.59 -9.64
C GLU A 127 8.22 4.87 -9.48
N ALA A 128 8.58 5.84 -8.65
CA ALA A 128 9.99 6.19 -8.41
C ALA A 128 10.81 5.03 -7.84
N ILE A 129 10.20 4.15 -7.02
CA ILE A 129 10.87 2.95 -6.50
C ILE A 129 10.70 1.69 -7.36
N GLY A 130 9.98 1.80 -8.48
CA GLY A 130 9.80 0.70 -9.44
C GLY A 130 8.84 -0.41 -8.99
N VAL A 131 7.75 -0.07 -8.28
CA VAL A 131 6.72 -1.07 -7.90
C VAL A 131 5.97 -1.58 -9.13
N ASN A 132 6.36 -2.76 -9.62
CA ASN A 132 5.75 -3.40 -10.80
C ASN A 132 4.78 -4.54 -10.46
N LYS A 133 4.75 -5.01 -9.20
CA LYS A 133 3.90 -6.11 -8.71
C LYS A 133 3.23 -5.72 -7.40
N ARG A 134 2.08 -6.33 -7.10
CA ARG A 134 1.34 -6.18 -5.84
C ARG A 134 1.04 -7.59 -5.29
N PRO A 135 1.18 -7.85 -3.97
CA PRO A 135 1.73 -6.94 -2.96
C PRO A 135 3.23 -6.66 -3.21
N TYR A 136 3.68 -5.46 -2.84
CA TYR A 136 5.11 -5.12 -2.79
C TYR A 136 5.47 -4.73 -1.36
N LEU A 137 6.57 -5.27 -0.83
CA LEU A 137 6.94 -5.18 0.58
C LEU A 137 8.35 -4.62 0.73
N ILE A 138 8.51 -3.66 1.64
CA ILE A 138 9.80 -3.16 2.10
C ILE A 138 9.86 -3.32 3.62
N LEU A 139 10.86 -4.06 4.09
CA LEU A 139 11.10 -4.25 5.52
C LEU A 139 12.19 -3.31 6.00
N LYS A 140 11.92 -2.59 7.08
CA LYS A 140 12.89 -1.75 7.78
C LYS A 140 12.82 -2.02 9.27
N LYS A 141 13.91 -2.53 9.83
CA LYS A 141 14.08 -2.63 11.28
C LYS A 141 14.39 -1.24 11.83
N GLU A 142 13.66 -0.79 12.84
CA GLU A 142 14.12 0.35 13.65
C GLU A 142 15.29 -0.13 14.50
N LEU A 143 16.45 0.50 14.32
CA LEU A 143 17.59 0.32 15.21
C LEU A 143 17.41 1.33 16.34
N ASP A 144 17.42 0.84 17.57
CA ASP A 144 17.46 1.66 18.79
C ASP A 144 18.71 2.55 18.83
#